data_AF-A0A7J4AZ35-F1
#
_entry.id   AF-A0A7J4AZ35-F1
#
_cell.length_a   1.000
_cell.length_b   1.000
_cell.length_c   1.000
_cell.angle_alpha   90.00
_cell.angle_beta   90.00
_cell.angle_gamma   90.00
#
_symmetry.space_group_name_H-M   'P 1'
#
loop_
_entity.id
_entity.type
_entity.pdbx_description
1 polymer ?
#
loop_
_entity_poly.entity_id
_entity_poly.type
_entity_poly.pdbx_seq_one_letter_code
_entity_poly.pdbx_strand_id
1 'polypeptide(L)'
;MHDLIRKVEKGERCGIISAELNSIKQLSSKLKASLKDNELFSKFLDELNLWIVSLGSLSPENLIEEDKKEKLLDAIWKWHGMLNGMQTTERYAPTLYLIDNLASKYRSAHIGDVQRCEVQEDLYRLNSYLDSIRMNFKDKQKFQEIKNEFNAYLRQIEDSQESFTQADLDRLITLLNFLYTRLRSVLAKIPPETEEWARATLPFPSSHGIILWIEVGGERFLLDISKYKHVIIGRYDPGDHDPEVGAPPDGLKIKDSHGKILHVFNSVRCRWGCTGKDEDCTHREHVELILKGNEVKVSLCRGAYLPVYYSFSEKGILKPLRESIVLKPGESLFLWISGVYVDEQRSHKVPVKLHIVLRERITQEPYSY
;
A
#
# COMPACT_ATOMS: atom_id res chain seq x y z
N MET A 1 8.34 8.75 -17.01
CA MET A 1 7.48 9.90 -16.68
C MET A 1 8.18 10.90 -15.76
N HIS A 2 8.58 10.55 -14.53
CA HIS A 2 9.34 11.48 -13.65
C HIS A 2 10.60 12.07 -14.30
N ASP A 3 11.34 11.26 -15.06
CA ASP A 3 12.49 11.78 -15.81
C ASP A 3 12.10 12.77 -16.91
N LEU A 4 10.95 12.59 -17.56
CA LEU A 4 10.47 13.52 -18.59
C LEU A 4 10.04 14.87 -17.96
N ILE A 5 9.33 14.83 -16.83
CA ILE A 5 8.94 16.03 -16.05
C ILE A 5 10.19 16.84 -15.71
N ARG A 6 11.16 16.19 -15.07
CA ARG A 6 12.41 16.83 -14.64
C ARG A 6 13.19 17.44 -15.80
N LYS A 7 13.19 16.80 -16.97
CA LYS A 7 13.89 17.28 -18.18
C LYS A 7 13.15 18.47 -18.82
N VAL A 8 11.82 18.47 -18.82
CA VAL A 8 10.98 19.58 -19.31
C VAL A 8 11.09 20.79 -18.37
N GLU A 9 11.04 20.59 -17.06
CA GLU A 9 11.21 21.66 -16.06
C GLU A 9 12.55 22.36 -16.22
N LYS A 10 13.62 21.59 -16.46
CA LYS A 10 14.99 22.08 -16.70
C LYS A 10 15.23 22.68 -18.09
N GLY A 11 14.24 22.66 -18.98
CA GLY A 11 14.39 23.17 -20.35
C GLY A 11 15.44 22.41 -21.16
N GLU A 12 15.59 21.10 -20.92
CA GLU A 12 16.58 20.29 -21.65
C GLU A 12 16.27 20.21 -23.16
N ARG A 13 17.32 20.00 -23.97
CA ARG A 13 17.26 20.08 -25.43
C ARG A 13 16.17 19.16 -26.02
N CYS A 14 15.42 19.68 -27.01
CA CYS A 14 14.26 19.00 -27.60
C CYS A 14 14.52 17.60 -28.16
N GLY A 15 15.75 17.30 -28.59
CA GLY A 15 16.12 15.94 -29.04
C GLY A 15 16.02 14.88 -27.94
N ILE A 16 16.27 15.26 -26.68
CA ILE A 16 16.19 14.36 -25.51
C ILE A 16 14.71 14.12 -25.16
N ILE A 17 13.89 15.17 -25.19
CA ILE A 17 12.44 15.09 -24.95
C ILE A 17 11.76 14.22 -26.02
N SER A 18 12.17 14.36 -27.29
CA SER A 18 11.65 13.56 -28.41
C SER A 18 11.98 12.06 -28.27
N ALA A 19 13.18 11.72 -27.81
CA ALA A 19 13.58 10.33 -27.57
C ALA A 19 12.77 9.66 -26.44
N GLU A 20 12.48 10.40 -25.37
CA GLU A 20 11.65 9.92 -24.26
C GLU A 20 10.19 9.75 -24.68
N LEU A 21 9.64 10.68 -25.46
CA LEU A 21 8.30 10.55 -26.03
C LEU A 21 8.17 9.32 -26.93
N ASN A 22 9.19 9.02 -27.75
CA ASN A 22 9.20 7.81 -28.58
C ASN A 22 9.27 6.52 -27.74
N SER A 23 10.03 6.53 -26.64
CA SER A 23 10.06 5.41 -25.69
C SER A 23 8.68 5.20 -25.04
N ILE A 24 7.98 6.28 -24.68
CA ILE A 24 6.62 6.22 -24.15
C ILE A 24 5.63 5.69 -25.21
N LYS A 25 5.76 6.10 -26.48
CA LYS A 25 4.94 5.57 -27.60
C LYS A 25 5.08 4.05 -27.72
N GLN A 26 6.32 3.55 -27.70
CA GLN A 26 6.59 2.11 -27.81
C GLN A 26 6.09 1.30 -26.61
N LEU A 27 6.19 1.88 -25.39
CA LEU A 27 5.62 1.28 -24.19
C LEU A 27 4.09 1.25 -24.25
N SER A 28 3.46 2.35 -24.64
CA SER A 28 2.00 2.46 -24.82
C SER A 28 1.47 1.41 -25.79
N SER A 29 2.11 1.25 -26.96
CA SER A 29 1.68 0.26 -27.95
C SER A 29 1.82 -1.18 -27.44
N LYS A 30 2.90 -1.49 -26.71
CA LYS A 30 3.09 -2.81 -26.09
C LYS A 30 2.03 -3.09 -25.03
N LEU A 31 1.76 -2.10 -24.17
CA LEU A 31 0.75 -2.20 -23.11
C LEU A 31 -0.68 -2.37 -23.67
N LYS A 32 -1.04 -1.64 -24.74
CA LYS A 32 -2.34 -1.76 -25.41
C LYS A 32 -2.56 -3.16 -26.01
N ALA A 33 -1.50 -3.81 -26.47
CA ALA A 33 -1.58 -5.18 -26.97
C ALA A 33 -1.79 -6.21 -25.85
N SER A 34 -1.29 -5.94 -24.64
CA SER A 34 -1.31 -6.87 -23.51
C SER A 34 -2.54 -6.80 -22.61
N LEU A 35 -3.29 -5.69 -22.60
CA LEU A 35 -4.26 -5.38 -21.54
C LEU A 35 -5.68 -5.03 -22.07
N LYS A 36 -6.18 -5.80 -23.05
CA LYS A 36 -7.38 -5.49 -23.84
C LYS A 36 -8.70 -5.27 -23.07
N ASP A 37 -8.82 -5.64 -21.80
CA ASP A 37 -10.11 -5.71 -21.08
C ASP A 37 -10.27 -4.75 -19.87
N ASN A 38 -9.57 -3.61 -19.85
CA ASN A 38 -9.76 -2.60 -18.79
C ASN A 38 -10.16 -1.23 -19.38
N GLU A 39 -11.41 -0.80 -19.15
CA GLU A 39 -11.99 0.44 -19.70
C GLU A 39 -11.21 1.69 -19.25
N LEU A 40 -10.71 1.70 -18.01
CA LEU A 40 -9.91 2.78 -17.43
C LEU A 40 -8.52 2.84 -18.09
N PHE A 41 -7.94 1.67 -18.32
CA PHE A 41 -6.67 1.54 -19.05
C PHE A 41 -6.80 1.94 -20.52
N SER A 42 -7.91 1.59 -21.17
CA SER A 42 -8.20 2.03 -22.54
C SER A 42 -8.33 3.55 -22.63
N LYS A 43 -9.06 4.19 -21.70
CA LYS A 43 -9.19 5.66 -21.65
C LYS A 43 -7.84 6.35 -21.42
N PHE A 44 -7.00 5.81 -20.53
CA PHE A 44 -5.64 6.30 -20.33
C PHE A 44 -4.80 6.18 -21.61
N LEU A 45 -4.83 5.02 -22.27
CA LEU A 45 -4.10 4.80 -23.51
C LEU A 45 -4.60 5.70 -24.65
N ASP A 46 -5.89 5.97 -24.71
CA ASP A 46 -6.48 6.84 -25.72
C ASP A 46 -6.12 8.33 -25.46
N GLU A 47 -6.15 8.80 -24.20
CA GLU A 47 -5.63 10.14 -23.84
C GLU A 47 -4.11 10.27 -24.12
N LEU A 48 -3.33 9.24 -23.78
CA LEU A 48 -1.90 9.18 -24.04
C LEU A 48 -1.60 9.24 -25.54
N ASN A 49 -2.36 8.49 -26.35
CA ASN A 49 -2.21 8.47 -27.80
C ASN A 49 -2.62 9.80 -28.47
N LEU A 50 -3.73 10.42 -28.03
CA LEU A 50 -4.15 11.75 -28.51
C LEU A 50 -3.05 12.79 -28.30
N TRP A 51 -2.38 12.76 -27.15
CA TRP A 51 -1.27 13.68 -26.87
C TRP A 51 0.04 13.31 -27.57
N ILE A 52 0.34 12.03 -27.71
CA ILE A 52 1.45 11.53 -28.54
C ILE A 52 1.37 12.06 -29.97
N VAL A 53 0.15 12.20 -30.49
CA VAL A 53 -0.16 12.79 -31.79
C VAL A 53 -0.02 14.31 -31.73
N SER A 54 -0.62 14.99 -30.75
CA SER A 54 -0.52 16.45 -30.57
C SER A 54 0.88 16.97 -30.30
N LEU A 55 1.73 16.21 -29.60
CA LEU A 55 3.14 16.54 -29.38
C LEU A 55 4.01 16.18 -30.58
N GLY A 56 3.62 15.17 -31.34
CA GLY A 56 4.29 14.78 -32.58
C GLY A 56 4.09 15.79 -33.71
N SER A 57 3.05 16.62 -33.65
CA SER A 57 2.76 17.67 -34.63
C SER A 57 3.34 19.04 -34.28
N LEU A 58 3.90 19.21 -33.08
CA LEU A 58 4.56 20.45 -32.66
C LEU A 58 6.03 20.43 -33.07
N SER A 59 6.49 21.52 -33.69
CA SER A 59 7.92 21.69 -33.95
C SER A 59 8.70 21.84 -32.64
N PRO A 60 9.96 21.36 -32.57
CA PRO A 60 10.80 21.43 -31.37
C PRO A 60 10.88 22.82 -30.73
N GLU A 61 10.82 23.88 -31.53
CA GLU A 61 10.92 25.26 -31.03
C GLU A 61 9.67 25.72 -30.26
N ASN A 62 8.51 25.10 -30.53
CA ASN A 62 7.22 25.46 -29.95
C ASN A 62 6.94 24.81 -28.57
N LEU A 63 7.84 23.94 -28.09
CA LEU A 63 7.73 23.29 -26.77
C LEU A 63 8.25 24.17 -25.61
N ILE A 64 8.80 25.35 -25.92
CA ILE A 64 9.44 26.28 -24.98
C ILE A 64 8.51 27.45 -24.59
N GLU A 65 7.40 27.65 -25.31
CA GLU A 65 6.41 28.66 -24.92
C GLU A 65 5.77 28.28 -23.57
N GLU A 66 5.77 29.23 -22.64
CA GLU A 66 5.42 29.02 -21.22
C GLU A 66 4.00 28.44 -21.04
N ASP A 67 3.05 28.89 -21.87
CA ASP A 67 1.66 28.42 -21.88
C ASP A 67 1.52 26.97 -22.34
N LYS A 68 2.38 26.52 -23.26
CA LYS A 68 2.44 25.14 -23.76
C LYS A 68 3.20 24.24 -22.78
N LYS A 69 4.22 24.77 -22.10
CA LYS A 69 4.93 24.09 -21.01
C LYS A 69 3.99 23.82 -19.84
N GLU A 70 3.16 24.78 -19.45
CA GLU A 70 2.18 24.63 -18.37
C GLU A 70 1.12 23.59 -18.71
N LYS A 71 0.56 23.62 -19.93
CA LYS A 71 -0.37 22.58 -20.42
C LYS A 71 0.26 21.19 -20.47
N LEU A 72 1.56 21.11 -20.80
CA LEU A 72 2.29 19.85 -20.81
C LEU A 72 2.51 19.33 -19.38
N LEU A 73 2.88 20.18 -18.43
CA LEU A 73 3.03 19.81 -17.03
C LEU A 73 1.69 19.38 -16.43
N ASP A 74 0.61 20.12 -16.67
CA ASP A 74 -0.74 19.75 -16.22
C ASP A 74 -1.19 18.39 -16.79
N ALA A 75 -0.96 18.15 -18.08
CA ALA A 75 -1.24 16.84 -18.69
C ALA A 75 -0.38 15.72 -18.09
N ILE A 76 0.91 15.97 -17.83
CA ILE A 76 1.79 14.96 -17.22
C ILE A 76 1.39 14.71 -15.75
N TRP A 77 1.00 15.74 -15.00
CA TRP A 77 0.50 15.59 -13.62
C TRP A 77 -0.83 14.87 -13.59
N LYS A 78 -1.75 15.17 -14.51
CA LYS A 78 -2.99 14.42 -14.70
C LYS A 78 -2.70 12.96 -15.01
N TRP A 79 -1.71 12.66 -15.86
CA TRP A 79 -1.29 11.29 -16.13
C TRP A 79 -0.62 10.62 -14.96
N HIS A 80 0.19 11.34 -14.19
CA HIS A 80 0.77 10.83 -12.96
C HIS A 80 -0.34 10.51 -11.95
N GLY A 81 -1.34 11.37 -11.84
CA GLY A 81 -2.55 11.15 -11.05
C GLY A 81 -3.40 9.98 -11.56
N MET A 82 -3.53 9.78 -12.88
CA MET A 82 -4.22 8.63 -13.47
C MET A 82 -3.43 7.34 -13.33
N LEU A 83 -2.09 7.36 -13.41
CA LEU A 83 -1.21 6.21 -13.20
C LEU A 83 -1.10 5.82 -11.74
N ASN A 84 -0.95 6.79 -10.84
CA ASN A 84 -1.11 6.58 -9.40
C ASN A 84 -2.54 6.11 -9.13
N GLY A 85 -3.52 6.72 -9.78
CA GLY A 85 -4.91 6.32 -9.83
C GLY A 85 -5.04 4.85 -10.20
N MET A 86 -4.41 4.38 -11.28
CA MET A 86 -4.42 2.99 -11.74
C MET A 86 -3.63 2.04 -10.81
N GLN A 87 -2.55 2.53 -10.19
CA GLN A 87 -1.83 1.82 -9.13
C GLN A 87 -2.64 1.75 -7.82
N THR A 88 -3.66 2.59 -7.65
CA THR A 88 -4.46 2.74 -6.41
C THR A 88 -5.93 2.38 -6.60
N THR A 89 -6.42 2.24 -7.83
CA THR A 89 -7.75 1.71 -8.20
C THR A 89 -7.90 0.27 -7.75
N GLU A 90 -6.79 -0.40 -7.43
CA GLU A 90 -6.76 -1.77 -6.94
C GLU A 90 -6.66 -1.87 -5.40
N ARG A 91 -6.53 -0.74 -4.66
CA ARG A 91 -6.41 -0.76 -3.19
C ARG A 91 -6.93 0.55 -2.55
N TYR A 92 -8.04 0.46 -1.82
CA TYR A 92 -8.59 1.55 -0.99
C TYR A 92 -7.78 1.83 0.30
N ALA A 93 -7.03 0.83 0.78
CA ALA A 93 -6.22 0.92 2.01
C ALA A 93 -5.05 1.93 1.93
N PRO A 94 -4.32 2.06 0.80
CA PRO A 94 -3.33 3.12 0.57
C PRO A 94 -3.84 4.55 0.77
N THR A 95 -5.10 4.86 0.47
CA THR A 95 -5.63 6.23 0.65
C THR A 95 -5.87 6.54 2.12
N LEU A 96 -6.44 5.59 2.89
CA LEU A 96 -6.57 5.74 4.33
C LEU A 96 -5.20 5.80 5.01
N TYR A 97 -4.25 4.99 4.55
CA TYR A 97 -2.86 5.00 5.01
C TYR A 97 -2.14 6.31 4.68
N LEU A 98 -2.34 6.86 3.48
CA LEU A 98 -1.80 8.17 3.10
C LEU A 98 -2.36 9.27 4.01
N ILE A 99 -3.67 9.28 4.27
CA ILE A 99 -4.30 10.26 5.15
C ILE A 99 -3.76 10.14 6.58
N ASP A 100 -3.60 8.92 7.10
CA ASP A 100 -3.09 8.68 8.45
C ASP A 100 -1.60 9.07 8.58
N ASN A 101 -0.78 8.76 7.57
CA ASN A 101 0.61 9.18 7.50
C ASN A 101 0.75 10.71 7.43
N LEU A 102 -0.07 11.37 6.61
CA LEU A 102 -0.08 12.84 6.54
C LEU A 102 -0.52 13.43 7.89
N ALA A 103 -1.57 12.88 8.51
CA ALA A 103 -2.01 13.34 9.82
C ALA A 103 -0.93 13.14 10.90
N SER A 104 -0.22 12.02 10.88
CA SER A 104 0.90 11.74 11.78
C SER A 104 2.07 12.69 11.55
N LYS A 105 2.48 12.88 10.29
CA LYS A 105 3.52 13.82 9.85
C LYS A 105 3.25 15.24 10.35
N TYR A 106 2.02 15.74 10.18
CA TYR A 106 1.68 17.10 10.60
C TYR A 106 1.45 17.24 12.11
N ARG A 107 1.08 16.17 12.81
CA ARG A 107 1.01 16.16 14.30
C ARG A 107 2.39 16.21 14.95
N SER A 108 3.40 15.61 14.33
CA SER A 108 4.77 15.59 14.85
C SER A 108 5.63 16.77 14.41
N ALA A 109 5.15 17.59 13.47
CA ALA A 109 5.89 18.72 12.95
C ALA A 109 5.86 19.93 13.91
N HIS A 110 6.99 20.64 14.01
CA HIS A 110 7.07 21.92 14.72
C HIS A 110 6.80 23.11 13.79
N ILE A 111 6.34 24.22 14.37
CA ILE A 111 6.12 25.50 13.64
C ILE A 111 7.46 25.94 13.03
N GLY A 112 7.50 26.02 11.70
CA GLY A 112 8.69 26.42 10.93
C GLY A 112 9.33 25.29 10.12
N ASP A 113 9.05 24.02 10.44
CA ASP A 113 9.60 22.85 9.74
C ASP A 113 8.76 22.44 8.52
N VAL A 114 7.52 22.92 8.43
CA VAL A 114 6.58 22.55 7.37
C VAL A 114 6.55 23.63 6.31
N GLN A 115 7.04 23.30 5.12
CA GLN A 115 6.93 24.20 3.98
C GLN A 115 5.57 24.08 3.30
N ARG A 116 5.00 25.22 2.90
CA ARG A 116 3.69 25.27 2.23
C ARG A 116 3.66 24.47 0.93
N CYS A 117 4.74 24.49 0.17
CA CYS A 117 4.86 23.70 -1.07
C CYS A 117 4.75 22.19 -0.80
N GLU A 118 5.27 21.73 0.33
CA GLU A 118 5.18 20.33 0.76
C GLU A 118 3.74 19.96 1.15
N VAL A 119 3.06 20.85 1.86
CA VAL A 119 1.63 20.69 2.20
C VAL A 119 0.77 20.66 0.94
N GLN A 120 1.02 21.56 0.00
CA GLN A 120 0.31 21.59 -1.28
C GLN A 120 0.53 20.31 -2.07
N GLU A 121 1.78 19.85 -2.20
CA GLU A 121 2.11 18.60 -2.90
C GLU A 121 1.40 17.39 -2.26
N ASP A 122 1.42 17.29 -0.92
CA ASP A 122 0.72 16.24 -0.19
C ASP A 122 -0.79 16.29 -0.38
N LEU A 123 -1.39 17.49 -0.40
CA LEU A 123 -2.83 17.68 -0.62
C LEU A 123 -3.24 17.41 -2.08
N TYR A 124 -2.45 17.81 -3.07
CA TYR A 124 -2.70 17.46 -4.47
C TYR A 124 -2.59 15.96 -4.70
N ARG A 125 -1.58 15.33 -4.08
CA ARG A 125 -1.45 13.89 -4.06
C ARG A 125 -2.71 13.27 -3.47
N LEU A 126 -3.15 13.69 -2.29
CA LEU A 126 -4.39 13.20 -1.70
C LEU A 126 -5.63 13.43 -2.60
N ASN A 127 -5.74 14.59 -3.25
CA ASN A 127 -6.85 14.88 -4.17
C ASN A 127 -6.93 13.88 -5.33
N SER A 128 -5.78 13.55 -5.92
CA SER A 128 -5.72 12.58 -7.03
C SER A 128 -6.20 11.19 -6.60
N TYR A 129 -5.95 10.81 -5.36
CA TYR A 129 -6.42 9.53 -4.79
C TYR A 129 -7.92 9.58 -4.51
N LEU A 130 -8.44 10.70 -3.99
CA LEU A 130 -9.88 10.88 -3.81
C LEU A 130 -10.61 10.81 -5.17
N ASP A 131 -10.03 11.37 -6.22
CA ASP A 131 -10.60 11.33 -7.57
C ASP A 131 -10.68 9.93 -8.13
N SER A 132 -9.64 9.12 -7.89
CA SER A 132 -9.62 7.70 -8.23
C SER A 132 -10.76 6.95 -7.53
N ILE A 133 -10.96 7.16 -6.22
CA ILE A 133 -12.04 6.51 -5.46
C ILE A 133 -13.42 6.95 -5.99
N ARG A 134 -13.61 8.24 -6.28
CA ARG A 134 -14.87 8.77 -6.81
C ARG A 134 -15.30 8.09 -8.10
N MET A 135 -14.35 7.80 -8.99
CA MET A 135 -14.64 7.17 -10.28
C MET A 135 -15.15 5.74 -10.14
N ASN A 136 -14.75 5.05 -9.06
CA ASN A 136 -15.07 3.65 -8.81
C ASN A 136 -16.25 3.44 -7.84
N PHE A 137 -16.69 4.49 -7.13
CA PHE A 137 -17.77 4.38 -6.15
C PHE A 137 -19.17 4.49 -6.77
N LYS A 138 -20.08 3.56 -6.43
CA LYS A 138 -21.49 3.57 -6.90
C LYS A 138 -22.29 4.77 -6.38
N ASP A 139 -22.11 5.16 -5.12
CA ASP A 139 -22.75 6.33 -4.49
C ASP A 139 -21.90 7.61 -4.73
N LYS A 140 -21.98 8.12 -5.96
CA LYS A 140 -21.22 9.30 -6.41
C LYS A 140 -21.55 10.57 -5.62
N GLN A 141 -22.76 10.65 -5.04
CA GLN A 141 -23.26 11.87 -4.39
C GLN A 141 -22.60 12.08 -3.02
N LYS A 142 -22.56 11.06 -2.16
CA LYS A 142 -21.86 11.17 -0.86
C LYS A 142 -20.36 11.42 -1.00
N PHE A 143 -19.74 10.84 -2.03
CA PHE A 143 -18.32 11.06 -2.28
C PHE A 143 -18.06 12.48 -2.82
N GLN A 144 -18.98 13.02 -3.62
CA GLN A 144 -18.88 14.38 -4.13
C GLN A 144 -18.96 15.43 -3.01
N GLU A 145 -19.74 15.20 -1.97
CA GLU A 145 -19.77 16.07 -0.77
C GLU A 145 -18.40 16.14 -0.07
N ILE A 146 -17.79 14.97 0.19
CA ILE A 146 -16.44 14.86 0.79
C ILE A 146 -15.41 15.58 -0.08
N LYS A 147 -15.48 15.40 -1.40
CA LYS A 147 -14.58 16.05 -2.35
C LYS A 147 -14.77 17.56 -2.40
N ASN A 148 -16.00 18.06 -2.27
CA ASN A 148 -16.27 19.49 -2.28
C ASN A 148 -15.68 20.17 -1.03
N GLU A 149 -15.82 19.56 0.15
CA GLU A 149 -15.22 20.05 1.39
C GLU A 149 -13.68 20.05 1.31
N PHE A 150 -13.09 19.00 0.75
CA PHE A 150 -11.65 18.92 0.51
C PHE A 150 -11.14 20.02 -0.43
N ASN A 151 -11.79 20.21 -1.58
CA ASN A 151 -11.39 21.23 -2.56
C ASN A 151 -11.60 22.66 -2.04
N ALA A 152 -12.58 22.89 -1.18
CA ALA A 152 -12.77 24.19 -0.54
C ALA A 152 -11.56 24.54 0.34
N TYR A 153 -11.03 23.56 1.07
CA TYR A 153 -9.82 23.74 1.88
C TYR A 153 -8.55 23.88 1.03
N LEU A 154 -8.42 23.09 -0.04
CA LEU A 154 -7.32 23.21 -1.00
C LEU A 154 -7.22 24.64 -1.55
N ARG A 155 -8.34 25.22 -1.98
CA ARG A 155 -8.40 26.60 -2.47
C ARG A 155 -8.03 27.64 -1.42
N GLN A 156 -8.42 27.45 -0.16
CA GLN A 156 -8.00 28.33 0.94
C GLN A 156 -6.47 28.31 1.14
N ILE A 157 -5.83 27.16 0.95
CA ILE A 157 -4.37 27.00 0.96
C ILE A 157 -3.71 27.47 -0.36
N GLU A 158 -4.45 27.63 -1.45
CA GLU A 158 -3.94 28.26 -2.67
C GLU A 158 -3.99 29.79 -2.57
N ASP A 159 -5.06 30.35 -1.98
CA ASP A 159 -5.34 31.79 -1.98
C ASP A 159 -4.59 32.60 -0.90
N SER A 160 -4.13 31.96 0.18
CA SER A 160 -3.36 32.67 1.22
C SER A 160 -1.89 32.90 0.76
N GLN A 161 -1.31 34.07 1.02
CA GLN A 161 0.12 34.35 0.73
C GLN A 161 1.03 34.31 1.97
N GLU A 162 0.47 34.03 3.14
CA GLU A 162 1.20 34.09 4.41
C GLU A 162 1.89 32.76 4.78
N SER A 163 2.86 32.84 5.70
CA SER A 163 3.51 31.66 6.28
C SER A 163 2.50 30.78 7.01
N PHE A 164 2.64 29.46 6.88
CA PHE A 164 1.74 28.47 7.48
C PHE A 164 1.76 28.59 9.02
N THR A 165 0.62 28.89 9.63
CA THR A 165 0.52 29.10 11.08
C THR A 165 0.18 27.79 11.82
N GLN A 166 0.34 27.77 13.15
CA GLN A 166 -0.13 26.63 13.97
C GLN A 166 -1.64 26.38 13.80
N ALA A 167 -2.43 27.45 13.66
CA ALA A 167 -3.86 27.33 13.42
C ALA A 167 -4.16 26.65 12.07
N ASP A 168 -3.30 26.83 11.06
CA ASP A 168 -3.43 26.17 9.76
C ASP A 168 -3.05 24.68 9.84
N LEU A 169 -2.01 24.34 10.61
CA LEU A 169 -1.64 22.94 10.91
C LEU A 169 -2.74 22.21 11.68
N ASP A 170 -3.31 22.82 12.72
CA ASP A 170 -4.40 22.22 13.49
C ASP A 170 -5.65 21.99 12.64
N ARG A 171 -5.96 22.93 11.72
CA ARG A 171 -7.03 22.79 10.73
C ARG A 171 -6.74 21.68 9.73
N LEU A 172 -5.51 21.55 9.26
CA LEU A 172 -5.09 20.49 8.34
C LEU A 172 -5.24 19.11 8.98
N ILE A 173 -4.76 18.94 10.22
CA ILE A 173 -4.90 17.69 10.98
C ILE A 173 -6.39 17.37 11.19
N THR A 174 -7.20 18.37 11.53
CA THR A 174 -8.65 18.20 11.70
C THR A 174 -9.31 17.73 10.40
N LEU A 175 -8.95 18.33 9.26
CA LEU A 175 -9.45 17.92 7.94
C LEU A 175 -9.03 16.48 7.62
N LEU A 176 -7.75 16.13 7.80
CA LEU A 176 -7.24 14.79 7.51
C LEU A 176 -7.92 13.73 8.39
N ASN A 177 -8.09 13.98 9.68
CA ASN A 177 -8.84 13.08 10.58
C ASN A 177 -10.30 12.95 10.14
N PHE A 178 -10.95 14.05 9.77
CA PHE A 178 -12.32 14.05 9.27
C PHE A 178 -12.46 13.21 7.99
N LEU A 179 -11.56 13.41 7.02
CA LEU A 179 -11.50 12.64 5.77
C LEU A 179 -11.29 11.15 6.06
N TYR A 180 -10.36 10.83 6.96
CA TYR A 180 -10.07 9.45 7.37
C TYR A 180 -11.33 8.77 7.92
N THR A 181 -12.02 9.42 8.87
CA THR A 181 -13.24 8.87 9.49
C THR A 181 -14.37 8.71 8.47
N ARG A 182 -14.60 9.72 7.62
CA ARG A 182 -15.65 9.70 6.59
C ARG A 182 -15.37 8.64 5.53
N LEU A 183 -14.16 8.58 4.99
CA LEU A 183 -13.76 7.57 4.02
C LEU A 183 -13.83 6.17 4.62
N ARG A 184 -13.32 5.96 5.84
CA ARG A 184 -13.42 4.67 6.53
C ARG A 184 -14.89 4.25 6.71
N SER A 185 -15.78 5.17 7.07
CA SER A 185 -17.22 4.91 7.20
C SER A 185 -17.89 4.56 5.87
N VAL A 186 -17.51 5.26 4.79
CA VAL A 186 -18.04 5.05 3.44
C VAL A 186 -17.51 3.72 2.86
N LEU A 187 -16.22 3.44 3.03
CA LEU A 187 -15.56 2.21 2.60
C LEU A 187 -16.07 0.98 3.38
N ALA A 188 -16.35 1.11 4.67
CA ALA A 188 -16.93 0.04 5.49
C ALA A 188 -18.35 -0.39 5.05
N LYS A 189 -19.04 0.45 4.27
CA LYS A 189 -20.37 0.18 3.72
C LYS A 189 -20.33 -0.41 2.30
N ILE A 190 -19.15 -0.47 1.67
CA ILE A 190 -18.97 -1.25 0.46
C ILE A 190 -18.76 -2.71 0.89
N PRO A 191 -19.64 -3.66 0.51
CA PRO A 191 -19.28 -5.07 0.63
C PRO A 191 -18.01 -5.30 -0.20
N PRO A 192 -17.03 -6.10 0.27
CA PRO A 192 -15.82 -6.37 -0.51
C PRO A 192 -16.23 -6.78 -1.92
N GLU A 193 -15.88 -5.98 -2.93
CA GLU A 193 -16.28 -6.28 -4.29
C GLU A 193 -15.75 -7.65 -4.68
N THR A 194 -16.69 -8.44 -5.20
CA THR A 194 -16.64 -9.86 -5.51
C THR A 194 -15.31 -10.32 -6.12
N GLU A 195 -15.01 -11.59 -5.83
CA GLU A 195 -13.88 -12.46 -6.18
C GLU A 195 -13.24 -12.39 -7.59
N GLU A 196 -13.66 -11.51 -8.48
CA GLU A 196 -13.10 -11.39 -9.84
C GLU A 196 -11.72 -10.74 -9.88
N TRP A 197 -11.38 -9.90 -8.91
CA TRP A 197 -10.10 -9.17 -8.91
C TRP A 197 -8.89 -10.03 -8.55
N ALA A 198 -9.06 -11.18 -7.87
CA ALA A 198 -7.99 -12.13 -7.61
C ALA A 198 -7.41 -12.76 -8.91
N ARG A 199 -8.10 -12.57 -10.05
CA ARG A 199 -7.70 -13.11 -11.35
C ARG A 199 -6.77 -12.19 -12.16
N ALA A 200 -6.66 -10.90 -11.83
CA ALA A 200 -5.87 -9.96 -12.63
C ALA A 200 -4.55 -9.58 -11.93
N THR A 201 -3.45 -9.86 -12.62
CA THR A 201 -2.06 -9.40 -12.40
C THR A 201 -1.19 -10.10 -11.35
N LEU A 202 -0.61 -11.23 -11.77
CA LEU A 202 0.82 -11.47 -11.54
C LEU A 202 1.49 -11.81 -12.89
N PRO A 203 2.67 -11.27 -13.21
CA PRO A 203 3.46 -11.75 -14.33
C PRO A 203 3.92 -13.17 -13.98
N PHE A 204 3.47 -14.16 -14.76
CA PHE A 204 3.73 -15.59 -14.49
C PHE A 204 5.05 -16.04 -15.10
N PRO A 205 6.04 -16.43 -14.27
CA PRO A 205 6.89 -17.55 -14.61
C PRO A 205 6.23 -18.84 -14.09
N SER A 206 6.16 -19.80 -15.00
CA SER A 206 5.72 -21.18 -14.85
C SER A 206 6.54 -21.92 -13.79
N SER A 207 5.93 -22.19 -12.63
CA SER A 207 6.28 -23.30 -11.73
C SER A 207 5.22 -23.44 -10.64
N HIS A 208 5.06 -24.67 -10.16
CA HIS A 208 4.08 -25.17 -9.19
C HIS A 208 4.32 -24.59 -7.77
N GLY A 209 4.26 -23.27 -7.65
CA GLY A 209 4.55 -22.54 -6.41
C GLY A 209 3.44 -22.69 -5.38
N ILE A 210 3.81 -22.61 -4.10
CA ILE A 210 2.86 -22.60 -2.98
C ILE A 210 2.78 -21.16 -2.48
N ILE A 211 1.58 -20.61 -2.47
CA ILE A 211 1.33 -19.27 -1.97
C ILE A 211 0.86 -19.38 -0.52
N LEU A 212 1.60 -18.75 0.38
CA LEU A 212 1.21 -18.53 1.76
C LEU A 212 0.55 -17.16 1.87
N TRP A 213 -0.72 -17.16 2.23
CA TRP A 213 -1.47 -15.96 2.58
C TRP A 213 -1.35 -15.74 4.08
N ILE A 214 -0.80 -14.58 4.45
CA ILE A 214 -0.62 -14.13 5.82
C ILE A 214 -1.52 -12.90 6.04
N GLU A 215 -2.37 -12.91 7.06
CA GLU A 215 -3.27 -11.81 7.40
C GLU A 215 -3.18 -11.47 8.88
N VAL A 216 -3.03 -10.18 9.20
CA VAL A 216 -2.91 -9.67 10.58
C VAL A 216 -3.54 -8.28 10.66
N GLY A 217 -4.42 -8.04 11.63
CA GLY A 217 -5.00 -6.71 11.85
C GLY A 217 -5.73 -6.15 10.61
N GLY A 218 -6.29 -7.01 9.75
CA GLY A 218 -6.92 -6.64 8.49
C GLY A 218 -5.96 -6.35 7.32
N GLU A 219 -4.65 -6.40 7.55
CA GLU A 219 -3.62 -6.27 6.52
C GLU A 219 -3.23 -7.66 5.97
N ARG A 220 -3.01 -7.76 4.66
CA ARG A 220 -2.74 -9.03 3.96
C ARG A 220 -1.43 -9.00 3.20
N PHE A 221 -0.67 -10.08 3.31
CA PHE A 221 0.58 -10.30 2.59
C PHE A 221 0.56 -11.68 1.93
N LEU A 222 0.82 -11.72 0.62
CA LEU A 222 0.93 -12.95 -0.16
C LEU A 222 2.39 -13.26 -0.41
N LEU A 223 2.80 -14.45 -0.02
CA LEU A 223 4.18 -14.90 -0.13
C LEU A 223 4.27 -16.18 -0.94
N ASP A 224 5.02 -16.18 -2.02
CA ASP A 224 5.44 -17.42 -2.67
C ASP A 224 6.53 -18.07 -1.81
N ILE A 225 6.11 -18.90 -0.85
CA ILE A 225 7.00 -19.50 0.14
C ILE A 225 7.99 -20.49 -0.49
N SER A 226 7.70 -20.99 -1.70
CA SER A 226 8.60 -21.90 -2.42
C SER A 226 9.94 -21.27 -2.80
N LYS A 227 10.01 -19.93 -2.80
CA LYS A 227 11.25 -19.17 -3.06
C LYS A 227 12.17 -19.08 -1.84
N TYR A 228 11.72 -19.52 -0.67
CA TYR A 228 12.42 -19.32 0.59
C TYR A 228 12.57 -20.64 1.35
N LYS A 229 13.76 -20.86 1.93
CA LYS A 229 14.04 -22.06 2.72
C LYS A 229 13.24 -22.07 4.04
N HIS A 230 13.18 -20.92 4.68
CA HIS A 230 12.29 -20.64 5.79
C HIS A 230 11.94 -19.15 5.81
N VAL A 231 10.91 -18.81 6.57
CA VAL A 231 10.41 -17.46 6.75
C VAL A 231 10.18 -17.23 8.23
N ILE A 232 10.57 -16.07 8.74
CA ILE A 232 10.49 -15.75 10.17
C ILE A 232 9.51 -14.60 10.37
N ILE A 233 8.60 -14.78 11.33
CA ILE A 233 7.68 -13.77 11.84
C ILE A 233 8.16 -13.33 13.22
N GLY A 234 8.25 -12.02 13.44
CA GLY A 234 8.64 -11.47 14.75
C GLY A 234 8.53 -9.95 14.80
N ARG A 235 8.97 -9.34 15.89
CA ARG A 235 8.96 -7.88 16.05
C ARG A 235 9.97 -7.20 15.14
N TYR A 236 9.59 -6.09 14.50
CA TYR A 236 10.46 -5.19 13.74
C TYR A 236 11.16 -4.18 14.66
N ASP A 237 12.47 -4.02 14.50
CA ASP A 237 13.35 -3.27 15.40
C ASP A 237 14.39 -2.46 14.59
N PRO A 238 13.96 -1.36 13.95
CA PRO A 238 14.83 -0.51 13.16
C PRO A 238 15.83 0.22 14.05
N GLY A 239 17.11 0.20 13.66
CA GLY A 239 18.19 0.92 14.36
C GLY A 239 19.05 0.06 15.29
N ASP A 240 18.64 -1.19 15.57
CA ASP A 240 19.38 -2.11 16.44
C ASP A 240 19.78 -3.39 15.68
N HIS A 241 18.84 -4.00 14.95
CA HIS A 241 19.08 -5.27 14.23
C HIS A 241 18.38 -5.41 12.89
N ASP A 242 17.40 -4.57 12.58
CA ASP A 242 16.72 -4.58 11.29
C ASP A 242 17.13 -3.35 10.45
N PRO A 243 17.24 -3.50 9.11
CA PRO A 243 17.45 -2.37 8.22
C PRO A 243 16.23 -1.45 8.26
N GLU A 244 16.47 -0.15 8.26
CA GLU A 244 15.41 0.84 8.22
C GLU A 244 14.73 0.84 6.84
N VAL A 245 13.46 0.43 6.82
CA VAL A 245 12.65 0.35 5.60
C VAL A 245 11.50 1.37 5.58
N GLY A 246 11.57 2.40 6.41
CA GLY A 246 10.53 3.43 6.52
C GLY A 246 9.22 2.95 7.16
N ALA A 247 9.23 1.81 7.85
CA ALA A 247 8.11 1.29 8.63
C ALA A 247 8.19 1.74 10.10
N PRO A 248 7.05 1.83 10.84
CA PRO A 248 7.05 2.18 12.25
C PRO A 248 7.81 1.14 13.09
N PRO A 249 8.58 1.56 14.12
CA PRO A 249 9.22 0.62 15.04
C PRO A 249 8.19 -0.26 15.74
N ASP A 250 8.62 -1.42 16.20
CA ASP A 250 7.79 -2.38 16.94
C ASP A 250 6.59 -2.94 16.14
N GLY A 251 6.59 -2.84 14.82
CA GLY A 251 5.64 -3.57 13.97
C GLY A 251 5.88 -5.08 13.99
N LEU A 252 4.95 -5.86 13.42
CA LEU A 252 5.22 -7.28 13.14
C LEU A 252 5.87 -7.41 11.77
N LYS A 253 7.04 -8.02 11.66
CA LYS A 253 7.74 -8.24 10.38
C LYS A 253 7.69 -9.69 9.93
N ILE A 254 7.86 -9.85 8.63
CA ILE A 254 8.21 -11.09 7.95
C ILE A 254 9.59 -10.90 7.31
N LYS A 255 10.51 -11.82 7.56
CA LYS A 255 11.82 -11.85 6.91
C LYS A 255 12.17 -13.21 6.35
N ASP A 256 13.06 -13.25 5.37
CA ASP A 256 13.60 -14.48 4.81
C ASP A 256 14.79 -15.03 5.61
N SER A 257 15.32 -16.16 5.14
CA SER A 257 16.50 -16.83 5.70
C SER A 257 17.80 -16.03 5.65
N HIS A 258 17.86 -14.98 4.83
CA HIS A 258 19.04 -14.13 4.67
C HIS A 258 18.91 -12.83 5.48
N GLY A 259 17.85 -12.69 6.26
CA GLY A 259 17.58 -11.49 7.05
C GLY A 259 16.92 -10.36 6.27
N LYS A 260 16.56 -10.57 4.99
CA LYS A 260 15.85 -9.56 4.21
C LYS A 260 14.41 -9.47 4.70
N ILE A 261 13.99 -8.25 5.05
CA ILE A 261 12.59 -7.96 5.37
C ILE A 261 11.77 -8.05 4.09
N LEU A 262 10.77 -8.93 4.13
CA LEU A 262 9.82 -9.13 3.04
C LEU A 262 8.59 -8.25 3.21
N HIS A 263 8.17 -8.04 4.46
CA HIS A 263 7.01 -7.23 4.81
C HIS A 263 7.06 -6.77 6.27
N VAL A 264 6.47 -5.61 6.57
CA VAL A 264 6.18 -5.14 7.93
C VAL A 264 4.71 -4.77 7.99
N PHE A 265 3.97 -5.38 8.91
CA PHE A 265 2.56 -5.09 9.15
C PHE A 265 2.46 -3.81 9.98
N ASN A 266 1.91 -2.76 9.37
CA ASN A 266 1.76 -1.45 9.99
C ASN A 266 0.48 -1.36 10.84
N SER A 267 -0.46 -2.27 10.61
CA SER A 267 -1.74 -2.40 11.33
C SER A 267 -1.63 -2.93 12.76
N VAL A 268 -0.44 -3.33 13.19
CA VAL A 268 -0.20 -3.91 14.51
C VAL A 268 1.03 -3.33 15.19
N ARG A 269 1.08 -3.51 16.51
CA ARG A 269 2.21 -3.17 17.39
C ARG A 269 2.57 -4.37 18.24
N CYS A 270 3.87 -4.53 18.46
CA CYS A 270 4.48 -5.59 19.23
C CYS A 270 5.02 -5.01 20.54
N ARG A 271 4.56 -5.57 21.66
CA ARG A 271 5.13 -5.25 22.97
C ARG A 271 6.51 -5.88 23.12
N TRP A 272 7.42 -5.18 23.77
CA TRP A 272 8.80 -5.63 23.97
C TRP A 272 9.34 -5.22 25.34
N GLY A 273 10.54 -5.73 25.68
CA GLY A 273 11.21 -5.37 26.92
C GLY A 273 10.64 -6.05 28.17
N CYS A 274 9.87 -7.13 28.01
CA CYS A 274 9.33 -7.88 29.15
C CYS A 274 10.45 -8.46 30.01
N THR A 275 10.34 -8.26 31.33
CA THR A 275 11.28 -8.79 32.33
C THR A 275 10.55 -9.63 33.37
N GLY A 276 11.23 -10.62 33.94
CA GLY A 276 10.66 -11.45 35.02
C GLY A 276 9.59 -12.42 34.51
N LYS A 277 8.37 -12.34 35.07
CA LYS A 277 7.24 -13.24 34.75
C LYS A 277 6.32 -12.70 33.64
N ASP A 278 6.69 -11.59 33.01
CA ASP A 278 5.90 -10.98 31.96
C ASP A 278 6.07 -11.77 30.66
N GLU A 279 5.07 -12.59 30.35
CA GLU A 279 5.07 -13.44 29.16
C GLU A 279 4.47 -12.74 27.93
N ASP A 280 4.03 -11.48 28.07
CA ASP A 280 3.27 -10.77 27.05
C ASP A 280 4.12 -9.84 26.17
N CYS A 281 5.20 -10.37 25.58
CA CYS A 281 6.03 -9.67 24.60
C CYS A 281 6.23 -10.48 23.32
N THR A 282 6.61 -9.78 22.27
CA THR A 282 6.97 -10.36 20.99
C THR A 282 8.50 -10.38 20.85
N HIS A 283 9.06 -11.54 20.60
CA HIS A 283 10.48 -11.70 20.30
C HIS A 283 10.77 -11.20 18.87
N ARG A 284 12.00 -10.73 18.62
CA ARG A 284 12.45 -10.24 17.29
C ARG A 284 12.33 -11.31 16.20
N GLU A 285 12.48 -12.57 16.59
CA GLU A 285 12.27 -13.77 15.79
C GLU A 285 11.38 -14.70 16.61
N HIS A 286 10.08 -14.73 16.35
CA HIS A 286 9.13 -15.41 17.26
C HIS A 286 8.68 -16.75 16.69
N VAL A 287 8.21 -16.74 15.44
CA VAL A 287 7.67 -17.91 14.74
C VAL A 287 8.46 -18.15 13.46
N GLU A 288 8.84 -19.40 13.23
CA GLU A 288 9.49 -19.87 12.01
C GLU A 288 8.50 -20.69 11.18
N LEU A 289 8.49 -20.45 9.87
CA LEU A 289 7.72 -21.16 8.87
C LEU A 289 8.67 -21.86 7.90
N ILE A 290 8.56 -23.18 7.77
CA ILE A 290 9.40 -23.99 6.89
C ILE A 290 8.50 -24.78 5.93
N LEU A 291 8.73 -24.62 4.63
CA LEU A 291 8.06 -25.45 3.63
C LEU A 291 8.66 -26.86 3.62
N LYS A 292 7.81 -27.88 3.75
CA LYS A 292 8.17 -29.30 3.63
C LYS A 292 7.23 -29.97 2.63
N GLY A 293 7.71 -30.16 1.40
CA GLY A 293 6.85 -30.59 0.31
C GLY A 293 5.77 -29.55 0.07
N ASN A 294 4.50 -29.93 0.27
CA ASN A 294 3.36 -29.03 0.11
C ASN A 294 2.79 -28.46 1.42
N GLU A 295 3.42 -28.76 2.55
CA GLU A 295 2.94 -28.37 3.87
C GLU A 295 3.87 -27.33 4.49
N VAL A 296 3.32 -26.41 5.28
CA VAL A 296 4.12 -25.43 6.04
C VAL A 296 4.19 -25.89 7.49
N LYS A 297 5.41 -26.21 7.93
CA LYS A 297 5.71 -26.44 9.34
C LYS A 297 5.84 -25.09 10.03
N VAL A 298 5.06 -24.88 11.09
CA VAL A 298 5.07 -23.69 11.94
C VAL A 298 5.66 -24.07 13.30
N SER A 299 6.70 -23.36 13.75
CA SER A 299 7.35 -23.60 15.03
C SER A 299 7.81 -22.31 15.69
N LEU A 300 8.16 -22.35 16.98
CA LEU A 300 8.84 -21.24 17.63
C LEU A 300 10.28 -21.14 17.11
N CYS A 301 10.77 -19.90 16.94
CA CYS A 301 12.19 -19.66 16.62
C CYS A 301 13.07 -20.05 17.81
N ARG A 302 14.34 -20.40 17.53
CA ARG A 302 15.32 -20.68 18.59
C ARG A 302 15.54 -19.41 19.42
N GLY A 303 15.37 -19.51 20.74
CA GLY A 303 15.47 -18.37 21.65
C GLY A 303 14.17 -17.61 21.87
N ALA A 304 13.10 -17.87 21.09
CA ALA A 304 11.77 -17.40 21.41
C ALA A 304 11.16 -18.25 22.54
N TYR A 305 11.10 -17.70 23.75
CA TYR A 305 10.56 -18.38 24.93
C TYR A 305 9.14 -17.91 25.30
N LEU A 306 8.63 -16.89 24.61
CA LEU A 306 7.33 -16.29 24.88
C LEU A 306 6.23 -17.06 24.13
N PRO A 307 5.07 -17.30 24.76
CA PRO A 307 4.09 -18.24 24.26
C PRO A 307 3.49 -17.83 22.91
N VAL A 308 3.16 -18.82 22.11
CA VAL A 308 2.29 -18.68 20.93
C VAL A 308 1.15 -19.66 21.10
N TYR A 309 -0.08 -19.20 20.95
CA TYR A 309 -1.25 -20.06 20.92
C TYR A 309 -1.78 -20.19 19.51
N TYR A 310 -2.40 -21.31 19.20
CA TYR A 310 -2.94 -21.55 17.87
C TYR A 310 -4.33 -22.18 17.90
N SER A 311 -5.05 -21.99 16.80
CA SER A 311 -6.27 -22.72 16.49
C SER A 311 -6.48 -22.80 14.98
N PHE A 312 -7.16 -23.83 14.49
CA PHE A 312 -7.56 -23.93 13.07
C PHE A 312 -8.88 -23.20 12.78
N SER A 313 -9.46 -22.55 13.79
CA SER A 313 -10.64 -21.69 13.68
C SER A 313 -10.43 -20.46 14.55
N GLU A 314 -10.84 -19.29 14.08
CA GLU A 314 -10.67 -18.03 14.80
C GLU A 314 -11.34 -18.03 16.18
N LYS A 315 -12.47 -18.74 16.32
CA LYS A 315 -13.22 -18.91 17.58
C LYS A 315 -12.98 -20.27 18.25
N GLY A 316 -11.98 -21.01 17.78
CA GLY A 316 -11.67 -22.34 18.32
C GLY A 316 -10.94 -22.28 19.67
N ILE A 317 -10.82 -23.44 20.31
CA ILE A 317 -10.03 -23.57 21.54
C ILE A 317 -8.56 -23.32 21.22
N LEU A 318 -7.95 -22.39 21.96
CA LEU A 318 -6.54 -22.05 21.84
C LEU A 318 -5.67 -23.16 22.43
N LYS A 319 -4.72 -23.66 21.63
CA LYS A 319 -3.72 -24.65 22.06
C LYS A 319 -2.33 -23.98 22.09
N PRO A 320 -1.51 -24.23 23.12
CA PRO A 320 -0.14 -23.73 23.14
C PRO A 320 0.70 -24.42 22.06
N LEU A 321 1.47 -23.65 21.31
CA LEU A 321 2.45 -24.16 20.36
C LEU A 321 3.73 -24.57 21.11
N ARG A 322 3.92 -25.88 21.35
CA ARG A 322 5.06 -26.40 22.12
C ARG A 322 6.27 -26.81 21.28
N GLU A 323 6.02 -27.48 20.15
CA GLU A 323 7.09 -27.96 19.26
C GLU A 323 6.88 -27.39 17.86
N SER A 324 5.91 -27.94 17.14
CA SER A 324 5.52 -27.46 15.83
C SER A 324 4.12 -27.94 15.48
N ILE A 325 3.46 -27.19 14.60
CA ILE A 325 2.22 -27.57 13.96
C ILE A 325 2.42 -27.57 12.45
N VAL A 326 1.74 -28.48 11.77
CA VAL A 326 1.78 -28.57 10.30
C VAL A 326 0.49 -27.97 9.78
N LEU A 327 0.63 -27.01 8.87
CA LEU A 327 -0.46 -26.42 8.11
C LEU A 327 -0.47 -27.07 6.72
N LYS A 328 -1.61 -27.64 6.33
CA LYS A 328 -1.79 -28.28 5.02
C LYS A 328 -2.44 -27.34 4.01
N PRO A 329 -2.30 -27.61 2.70
CA PRO A 329 -3.03 -26.88 1.67
C PRO A 329 -4.53 -26.81 1.94
N GLY A 330 -5.12 -25.62 1.83
CA GLY A 330 -6.54 -25.36 2.08
C GLY A 330 -6.93 -25.15 3.54
N GLU A 331 -6.04 -25.43 4.50
CA GLU A 331 -6.30 -25.15 5.91
C GLU A 331 -5.99 -23.68 6.25
N SER A 332 -6.64 -23.17 7.30
CA SER A 332 -6.28 -21.90 7.94
C SER A 332 -5.79 -22.15 9.36
N LEU A 333 -4.68 -21.52 9.73
CA LEU A 333 -4.14 -21.56 11.08
C LEU A 333 -4.08 -20.13 11.63
N PHE A 334 -4.71 -19.93 12.78
CA PHE A 334 -4.71 -18.66 13.50
C PHE A 334 -3.68 -18.77 14.62
N LEU A 335 -2.72 -17.85 14.64
CA LEU A 335 -1.64 -17.79 15.62
C LEU A 335 -1.77 -16.53 16.48
N TRP A 336 -1.99 -16.70 17.79
CA TRP A 336 -1.91 -15.62 18.76
C TRP A 336 -0.49 -15.56 19.29
N ILE A 337 0.31 -14.71 18.65
CA ILE A 337 1.68 -14.42 19.08
C ILE A 337 1.60 -13.47 20.27
N SER A 338 2.37 -13.79 21.32
CA SER A 338 2.42 -12.95 22.51
C SER A 338 2.87 -11.52 22.20
N GLY A 339 2.26 -10.53 22.87
CA GLY A 339 2.59 -9.12 22.69
C GLY A 339 2.09 -8.44 21.41
N VAL A 340 1.28 -9.08 20.55
CA VAL A 340 0.81 -8.50 19.27
C VAL A 340 -0.60 -7.90 19.40
N TYR A 341 -0.72 -6.60 19.10
CA TYR A 341 -1.94 -5.79 19.28
C TYR A 341 -2.26 -4.93 18.06
N VAL A 342 -3.52 -4.52 17.88
CA VAL A 342 -3.96 -3.65 16.75
C VAL A 342 -3.56 -2.18 16.93
N ASP A 343 -3.33 -1.74 18.17
CA ASP A 343 -3.03 -0.35 18.47
C ASP A 343 -1.95 -0.20 19.54
N GLU A 344 -1.43 1.02 19.64
CA GLU A 344 -0.42 1.40 20.63
C GLU A 344 -0.95 1.37 22.07
N GLN A 345 -2.27 1.47 22.24
CA GLN A 345 -2.94 1.37 23.54
C GLN A 345 -3.07 -0.07 24.03
N ARG A 346 -2.66 -1.06 23.23
CA ARG A 346 -2.70 -2.51 23.54
C ARG A 346 -4.10 -2.99 23.87
N SER A 347 -5.11 -2.41 23.23
CA SER A 347 -6.50 -2.63 23.61
C SER A 347 -7.00 -4.02 23.20
N HIS A 348 -6.50 -4.58 22.09
CA HIS A 348 -6.99 -5.85 21.53
C HIS A 348 -5.85 -6.68 20.92
N LYS A 349 -5.70 -7.93 21.39
CA LYS A 349 -4.84 -8.96 20.76
C LYS A 349 -5.46 -9.44 19.46
N VAL A 350 -4.63 -9.67 18.44
CA VAL A 350 -5.07 -10.21 17.14
C VAL A 350 -4.30 -11.44 16.72
N PRO A 351 -4.96 -12.39 16.03
CA PRO A 351 -4.27 -13.53 15.44
C PRO A 351 -3.54 -13.13 14.16
N VAL A 352 -2.43 -13.82 13.90
CA VAL A 352 -1.82 -13.97 12.59
C VAL A 352 -2.49 -15.16 11.91
N LYS A 353 -3.29 -14.91 10.88
CA LYS A 353 -3.91 -15.96 10.06
C LYS A 353 -2.93 -16.37 8.98
N LEU A 354 -2.63 -17.67 8.92
CA LEU A 354 -1.86 -18.32 7.87
C LEU A 354 -2.78 -19.22 7.05
N HIS A 355 -2.72 -19.12 5.73
CA HIS A 355 -3.50 -19.96 4.82
C HIS A 355 -2.68 -20.37 3.61
N ILE A 356 -2.65 -21.66 3.30
CA ILE A 356 -1.90 -22.19 2.14
C ILE A 356 -2.84 -22.33 0.95
N VAL A 357 -2.48 -21.67 -0.14
CA VAL A 357 -3.17 -21.76 -1.43
C VAL A 357 -2.23 -22.37 -2.46
N LEU A 358 -2.69 -23.44 -3.13
CA LEU A 358 -1.97 -24.02 -4.27
C LEU A 358 -2.18 -23.12 -5.48
N ARG A 359 -1.09 -22.75 -6.16
CA ARG A 359 -1.13 -21.82 -7.31
C ARG A 359 -2.03 -22.30 -8.45
N GLU A 360 -2.22 -23.61 -8.60
CA GLU A 360 -3.12 -24.24 -9.59
C GLU A 360 -4.61 -24.06 -9.26
N ARG A 361 -4.98 -23.93 -7.98
CA ARG A 361 -6.38 -23.74 -7.55
C ARG A 361 -6.83 -22.29 -7.59
N ILE A 362 -5.90 -21.34 -7.55
CA ILE A 362 -6.20 -19.90 -7.74
C ILE A 362 -6.83 -19.65 -9.11
N THR A 363 -6.53 -20.50 -10.10
CA THR A 363 -7.08 -20.39 -11.46
C THR A 363 -8.42 -21.09 -11.69
N GLN A 364 -8.94 -21.90 -10.75
CA GLN A 364 -10.06 -22.83 -11.05
C GLN A 364 -11.27 -22.83 -10.10
N GLU A 365 -11.25 -22.21 -8.92
CA GLU A 365 -12.44 -22.20 -8.02
C GLU A 365 -13.01 -20.77 -7.83
N PRO A 366 -14.31 -20.54 -8.12
CA PRO A 366 -15.05 -19.41 -7.57
C PRO A 366 -15.47 -19.75 -6.14
N TYR A 367 -14.94 -19.09 -5.11
CA TYR A 367 -15.26 -19.38 -3.71
C TYR A 367 -16.51 -18.61 -3.27
N SER A 368 -17.67 -19.22 -3.49
CA SER A 368 -18.88 -18.88 -2.72
C SER A 368 -18.68 -19.20 -1.24
N TYR A 369 -18.54 -18.18 -0.40
CA TYR A 369 -18.70 -18.22 1.07
C TYR A 369 -19.54 -17.06 1.57
#